data_AF-A0A2A2IEL5-F1
#
_entry.id   AF-A0A2A2IEL5-F1
#
_cell.length_a   1.000
_cell.length_b   1.000
_cell.length_c   1.000
_cell.angle_alpha   90.00
_cell.angle_beta   90.00
_cell.angle_gamma   90.00
#
_symmetry.space_group_name_H-M   'P 1'
#
loop_
_entity.id
_entity.type
_entity.pdbx_description
1 polymer ?
#
loop_
_entity_poly.entity_id
_entity_poly.type
_entity_poly.pdbx_seq_one_letter_code
_entity_poly.pdbx_strand_id
1 'polypeptide(L)'
;MDYLDRYVKRLNMSGKSAVEAQLNEAIKSFERDFNTSPSYYSVDIDGVMVDTIINKKTKYDEKLVNFRHGYNPLVGSVVTYKDNKYLLMETDEDDIYRFGVMKKCNYIIPVKVGETKVFAGYDHNGQPYYTTEIEYEDVPCIIDSKYYSSNDNAQLPLPEGKLSVYTKYVPDSNIQTNEEYVLYEKRYIVADIDYTKVINGVGVIEIIVERKVDKE
;
A
#
# COMPACT_ATOMS: atom_id res chain seq x y z
N MET A 1 7.76 44.81 -35.12
CA MET A 1 7.89 43.54 -34.37
C MET A 1 6.61 42.76 -34.63
N ASP A 2 6.71 41.75 -35.50
CA ASP A 2 5.60 41.05 -36.13
C ASP A 2 4.75 40.27 -35.11
N TYR A 3 3.44 40.16 -35.34
CA TYR A 3 2.51 39.45 -34.46
C TYR A 3 2.85 37.96 -34.39
N LEU A 4 3.33 37.42 -35.51
CA LEU A 4 3.75 36.03 -35.65
C LEU A 4 5.01 35.74 -34.81
N ASP A 5 5.96 36.68 -34.79
CA ASP A 5 7.15 36.58 -33.91
C ASP A 5 6.77 36.59 -32.42
N ARG A 6 5.80 37.41 -31.99
CA ARG A 6 5.35 37.40 -30.59
C ARG A 6 4.57 36.13 -30.22
N TYR A 7 3.91 35.51 -31.19
CA TYR A 7 3.18 34.26 -31.02
C TYR A 7 4.15 33.07 -30.93
N VAL A 8 5.10 32.98 -31.86
CA VAL A 8 6.16 31.96 -31.85
C VAL A 8 7.04 32.09 -30.61
N LYS A 9 7.37 33.32 -30.19
CA LYS A 9 8.15 33.55 -28.96
C LYS A 9 7.37 33.17 -27.69
N ARG A 10 6.04 33.30 -27.68
CA ARG A 10 5.18 32.83 -26.57
C ARG A 10 5.00 31.32 -26.57
N LEU A 11 4.80 30.71 -27.74
CA LEU A 11 4.80 29.26 -27.90
C LEU A 11 6.13 28.68 -27.42
N ASN A 12 7.27 29.16 -27.92
CA ASN A 12 8.59 28.65 -27.55
C ASN A 12 8.96 28.86 -26.06
N MET A 13 8.30 29.76 -25.33
CA MET A 13 8.46 29.91 -23.87
C MET A 13 7.58 28.93 -23.07
N SER A 14 6.60 28.28 -23.71
CA SER A 14 5.61 27.40 -23.08
C SER A 14 5.58 25.98 -23.63
N GLY A 15 6.22 25.67 -24.77
CA GLY A 15 6.27 24.33 -25.39
C GLY A 15 6.51 24.39 -26.91
N LYS A 16 6.93 23.28 -27.54
CA LYS A 16 7.17 23.20 -28.99
C LYS A 16 5.87 23.24 -29.83
N SER A 17 4.71 23.08 -29.18
CA SER A 17 3.39 23.12 -29.80
C SER A 17 2.36 23.84 -28.92
N ALA A 18 1.23 24.25 -29.49
CA ALA A 18 0.12 24.85 -28.74
C ALA A 18 -0.46 23.90 -27.68
N VAL A 19 -0.43 22.59 -27.92
CA VAL A 19 -0.88 21.56 -26.99
C VAL A 19 0.05 21.47 -25.79
N GLU A 20 1.37 21.44 -26.01
CA GLU A 20 2.36 21.44 -24.92
C GLU A 20 2.27 22.71 -24.08
N ALA A 21 2.02 23.87 -24.71
CA ALA A 21 1.83 25.12 -23.99
C ALA A 21 0.61 25.07 -23.05
N GLN A 22 -0.51 24.52 -23.51
CA GLN A 22 -1.71 24.34 -22.70
C GLN A 22 -1.49 23.34 -21.55
N LEU A 23 -0.83 22.22 -21.82
CA LEU A 23 -0.49 21.23 -20.81
C LEU A 23 0.40 21.84 -19.71
N ASN A 24 1.46 22.56 -20.09
CA ASN A 24 2.36 23.22 -19.16
C ASN A 24 1.67 24.32 -18.34
N GLU A 25 0.73 25.05 -18.92
CA GLU A 25 -0.11 26.01 -18.18
C GLU A 25 -1.02 25.31 -17.17
N ALA A 26 -1.60 24.16 -17.54
CA ALA A 26 -2.44 23.36 -16.65
C ALA A 26 -1.63 22.79 -15.46
N ILE A 27 -0.44 22.23 -15.72
CA ILE A 27 0.48 21.76 -14.67
C ILE A 27 0.85 22.91 -13.72
N LYS A 28 1.22 24.08 -14.26
CA LYS A 28 1.52 25.26 -13.43
C LYS A 28 0.32 25.72 -12.60
N SER A 29 -0.90 25.61 -13.14
CA SER A 29 -2.10 25.93 -12.37
C SER A 29 -2.32 24.96 -11.24
N PHE A 30 -2.24 23.66 -11.53
CA PHE A 30 -2.33 22.60 -10.53
C PHE A 30 -1.32 22.81 -9.40
N GLU A 31 -0.06 23.08 -9.72
CA GLU A 31 1.00 23.30 -8.71
C GLU A 31 0.76 24.52 -7.82
N ARG A 32 0.13 25.59 -8.33
CA ARG A 32 -0.27 26.75 -7.51
C ARG A 32 -1.41 26.39 -6.57
N ASP A 33 -2.40 25.67 -7.09
CA ASP A 33 -3.57 25.27 -6.32
C ASP A 33 -3.20 24.20 -5.28
N PHE A 34 -2.16 23.40 -5.56
CA PHE A 34 -1.71 22.32 -4.71
C PHE A 34 -1.31 22.82 -3.30
N ASN A 35 -0.46 23.84 -3.26
CA ASN A 35 0.07 24.39 -2.00
C ASN A 35 -0.92 25.29 -1.25
N THR A 36 -2.00 25.71 -1.92
CA THR A 36 -3.03 26.57 -1.34
C THR A 36 -4.27 25.78 -0.88
N SER A 37 -4.30 24.47 -1.15
CA SER A 37 -5.38 23.59 -0.73
C SER A 37 -5.48 23.50 0.80
N PRO A 38 -6.68 23.64 1.39
CA PRO A 38 -6.88 23.44 2.83
C PRO A 38 -6.68 21.97 3.27
N SER A 39 -6.63 21.06 2.31
CA SER A 39 -6.36 19.63 2.51
C SER A 39 -4.91 19.25 2.17
N TYR A 40 -4.00 20.22 2.10
CA TYR A 40 -2.56 19.99 1.91
C TYR A 40 -1.92 19.40 3.17
N TYR A 41 -1.11 18.35 2.99
CA TYR A 41 -0.33 17.69 4.04
C TYR A 41 1.00 17.18 3.48
N SER A 42 2.08 17.37 4.24
CA SER A 42 3.31 16.62 4.03
C SER A 42 3.22 15.33 4.86
N VAL A 43 3.25 14.18 4.20
CA VAL A 43 3.05 12.85 4.83
C VAL A 43 4.23 11.95 4.55
N ASP A 44 4.47 11.03 5.47
CA ASP A 44 5.49 9.99 5.29
C ASP A 44 4.91 8.84 4.44
N ILE A 45 5.56 8.54 3.33
CA ILE A 45 5.28 7.41 2.45
C ILE A 45 6.55 6.55 2.40
N ASP A 46 6.49 5.36 3.01
CA ASP A 46 7.60 4.40 3.08
C ASP A 46 8.95 5.00 3.57
N GLY A 47 8.90 5.96 4.50
CA GLY A 47 10.06 6.64 5.09
C GLY A 47 10.45 7.94 4.39
N VAL A 48 9.73 8.34 3.34
CA VAL A 48 9.99 9.56 2.55
C VAL A 48 8.86 10.56 2.75
N MET A 49 9.22 11.80 3.12
CA MET A 49 8.24 12.89 3.23
C MET A 49 7.81 13.36 1.84
N VAL A 50 6.51 13.31 1.57
CA VAL A 50 5.89 13.66 0.30
C VAL A 50 4.74 14.63 0.51
N ASP A 51 4.68 15.66 -0.34
CA ASP A 51 3.59 16.62 -0.36
C ASP A 51 2.36 16.04 -1.04
N THR A 52 1.22 16.07 -0.34
CA THR A 52 -0.03 15.44 -0.78
C THR A 52 -1.25 16.32 -0.48
N ILE A 53 -2.34 16.08 -1.22
CA ILE A 53 -3.67 16.56 -0.85
C ILE A 53 -4.53 15.37 -0.45
N ILE A 54 -5.00 15.35 0.79
CA ILE A 54 -5.76 14.21 1.33
C ILE A 54 -7.22 14.63 1.58
N ASN A 55 -8.12 14.02 0.82
CA ASN A 55 -9.56 14.25 0.90
C ASN A 55 -10.29 13.01 1.44
N LYS A 56 -11.43 13.23 2.08
CA LYS A 56 -12.32 12.15 2.51
C LYS A 56 -13.03 11.55 1.30
N LYS A 57 -13.22 10.23 1.31
CA LYS A 57 -14.12 9.54 0.38
C LYS A 57 -15.45 9.23 1.07
N THR A 58 -16.36 8.56 0.38
CA THR A 58 -17.67 8.15 0.92
C THR A 58 -17.53 7.18 2.09
N LYS A 59 -16.60 6.23 2.02
CA LYS A 59 -16.33 5.30 3.12
C LYS A 59 -15.39 5.93 4.14
N TYR A 60 -15.64 5.66 5.42
CA TYR A 60 -14.90 6.29 6.52
C TYR A 60 -13.43 5.86 6.61
N ASP A 61 -13.14 4.66 6.12
CA ASP A 61 -11.83 4.01 6.11
C ASP A 61 -11.04 4.28 4.82
N GLU A 62 -11.67 4.85 3.79
CA GLU A 62 -11.03 5.22 2.53
C GLU A 62 -10.74 6.73 2.45
N LYS A 63 -9.59 7.06 1.88
CA LYS A 63 -9.20 8.44 1.57
C LYS A 63 -8.70 8.53 0.13
N LEU A 64 -8.99 9.66 -0.50
CA LEU A 64 -8.38 10.04 -1.77
C LEU A 64 -7.12 10.84 -1.46
N VAL A 65 -5.99 10.40 -2.00
CA VAL A 65 -4.72 11.12 -1.93
C VAL A 65 -4.34 11.59 -3.32
N ASN A 66 -4.08 12.89 -3.47
CA ASN A 66 -3.52 13.44 -4.70
C ASN A 66 -2.05 13.75 -4.47
N PHE A 67 -1.23 13.39 -5.44
CA PHE A 67 0.19 13.58 -5.42
C PHE A 67 0.58 14.77 -6.28
N ARG A 68 1.75 15.32 -5.98
CA ARG A 68 2.36 16.36 -6.79
C ARG A 68 2.66 15.86 -8.19
N HIS A 69 2.64 16.75 -9.18
CA HIS A 69 2.99 16.36 -10.54
C HIS A 69 4.43 15.83 -10.57
N GLY A 70 4.66 14.73 -11.29
CA GLY A 70 5.96 14.05 -11.37
C GLY A 70 6.26 13.04 -10.25
N TYR A 71 5.51 13.03 -9.15
CA TYR A 71 5.62 11.94 -8.15
C TYR A 71 4.89 10.69 -8.63
N ASN A 72 5.56 9.53 -8.63
CA ASN A 72 4.97 8.25 -9.02
C ASN A 72 4.63 7.44 -7.75
N PRO A 73 3.36 7.42 -7.30
CA PRO A 73 2.98 6.59 -6.17
C PRO A 73 3.02 5.11 -6.54
N LEU A 74 3.39 4.27 -5.57
CA LEU A 74 3.41 2.81 -5.73
C LEU A 74 2.26 2.19 -4.96
N VAL A 75 1.45 1.35 -5.62
CA VAL A 75 0.45 0.52 -4.93
C VAL A 75 1.15 -0.36 -3.90
N GLY A 76 0.58 -0.47 -2.70
CA GLY A 76 1.19 -1.15 -1.57
C GLY A 76 2.01 -0.26 -0.64
N SER A 77 2.32 0.98 -1.03
CA SER A 77 2.98 1.94 -0.14
C SER A 77 2.16 2.22 1.12
N VAL A 78 2.85 2.40 2.25
CA VAL A 78 2.23 2.77 3.53
C VAL A 78 2.35 4.27 3.73
N VAL A 79 1.20 4.93 3.85
CA VAL A 79 1.09 6.37 4.08
C VAL A 79 0.74 6.64 5.55
N THR A 80 1.56 7.44 6.23
CA THR A 80 1.29 7.87 7.61
C THR A 80 0.62 9.25 7.61
N TYR A 81 -0.65 9.28 8.04
CA TYR A 81 -1.47 10.49 8.08
C TYR A 81 -2.23 10.62 9.41
N LYS A 82 -1.99 11.71 10.14
CA LYS A 82 -2.62 12.01 11.45
C LYS A 82 -2.54 10.82 12.40
N ASP A 83 -1.33 10.32 12.62
CA ASP A 83 -1.01 9.18 13.51
C ASP A 83 -1.66 7.84 13.11
N ASN A 84 -2.23 7.76 11.91
CA ASN A 84 -2.81 6.53 11.37
C ASN A 84 -2.03 6.10 10.13
N LYS A 85 -1.85 4.79 9.97
CA LYS A 85 -1.25 4.20 8.77
C LYS A 85 -2.36 3.83 7.78
N TYR A 86 -2.13 4.09 6.51
CA TYR A 86 -3.01 3.74 5.40
C TYR A 86 -2.23 2.96 4.36
N LEU A 87 -2.83 1.94 3.78
CA LEU A 87 -2.27 1.19 2.66
C LEU A 87 -2.81 1.77 1.36
N LEU A 88 -1.92 2.13 0.44
CA LEU A 88 -2.31 2.59 -0.89
C LEU A 88 -2.79 1.40 -1.73
N MET A 89 -4.09 1.35 -2.00
CA MET A 89 -4.74 0.20 -2.64
C MET A 89 -4.78 0.33 -4.16
N GLU A 90 -4.94 1.56 -4.63
CA GLU A 90 -5.15 1.88 -6.05
C GLU A 90 -4.45 3.21 -6.35
N THR A 91 -3.93 3.32 -7.56
CA THR A 91 -3.34 4.55 -8.12
C THR A 91 -3.85 4.72 -9.53
N ASP A 92 -4.04 5.97 -9.92
CA ASP A 92 -4.40 6.35 -11.28
C ASP A 92 -3.65 7.63 -11.65
N GLU A 93 -3.33 7.78 -12.93
CA GLU A 93 -2.62 8.93 -13.44
C GLU A 93 -3.15 9.36 -14.81
N ASP A 94 -3.15 10.68 -15.00
CA ASP A 94 -3.33 11.33 -16.29
C ASP A 94 -2.16 12.32 -16.48
N ASP A 95 -2.12 13.02 -17.62
CA ASP A 95 -1.03 13.92 -18.01
C ASP A 95 -0.73 15.03 -16.98
N ILE A 96 -1.69 15.35 -16.12
CA ILE A 96 -1.59 16.41 -15.11
C ILE A 96 -1.73 15.85 -13.69
N TYR A 97 -2.75 15.02 -13.47
CA TYR A 97 -3.18 14.61 -12.14
C TYR A 97 -2.70 13.21 -11.81
N ARG A 98 -2.30 13.03 -10.56
CA ARG A 98 -1.95 11.72 -10.00
C ARG A 98 -2.64 11.56 -8.68
N PHE A 99 -3.37 10.47 -8.54
CA PHE A 99 -4.12 10.22 -7.33
C PHE A 99 -4.14 8.74 -7.00
N GLY A 100 -4.56 8.44 -5.78
CA GLY A 100 -4.75 7.08 -5.33
C GLY A 100 -5.79 6.99 -4.23
N VAL A 101 -6.25 5.76 -4.03
CA VAL A 101 -7.19 5.42 -2.96
C VAL A 101 -6.40 4.66 -1.91
N MET A 102 -6.35 5.20 -0.70
CA MET A 102 -5.73 4.54 0.45
C MET A 102 -6.78 4.12 1.46
N LYS A 103 -6.60 2.95 2.06
CA LYS A 103 -7.51 2.38 3.07
C LYS A 103 -6.78 2.28 4.41
N LYS A 104 -7.48 2.63 5.50
CA LYS A 104 -6.90 2.70 6.84
C LYS A 104 -6.49 1.31 7.33
N CYS A 105 -5.24 1.15 7.76
CA CYS A 105 -4.78 -0.06 8.42
C CYS A 105 -5.42 -0.17 9.81
N ASN A 106 -5.92 -1.35 10.14
CA ASN A 106 -6.59 -1.64 11.43
C ASN A 106 -5.83 -2.68 12.25
N TYR A 107 -4.71 -3.20 11.73
CA TYR A 107 -3.88 -4.19 12.40
C TYR A 107 -2.42 -4.10 11.92
N ILE A 108 -1.53 -4.78 12.65
CA ILE A 108 -0.11 -4.94 12.30
C ILE A 108 0.19 -6.43 12.43
N ILE A 109 0.76 -7.03 11.39
CA ILE A 109 1.20 -8.43 11.41
C ILE A 109 2.73 -8.49 11.42
N PRO A 110 3.33 -9.38 12.23
CA PRO A 110 4.76 -9.66 12.14
C PRO A 110 5.01 -10.54 10.92
N VAL A 111 5.87 -10.09 10.01
CA VAL A 111 6.26 -10.83 8.80
C VAL A 111 7.71 -11.25 8.94
N LYS A 112 8.00 -12.52 8.69
CA LYS A 112 9.38 -13.03 8.69
C LYS A 112 10.12 -12.54 7.45
N VAL A 113 11.20 -11.78 7.67
CA VAL A 113 12.01 -11.15 6.60
C VAL A 113 13.41 -11.74 6.48
N GLY A 114 13.87 -12.49 7.49
CA GLY A 114 15.21 -13.03 7.48
C GLY A 114 15.46 -14.12 8.50
N GLU A 115 16.58 -14.82 8.30
CA GLU A 115 17.13 -15.78 9.25
C GLU A 115 18.64 -15.58 9.33
N THR A 116 19.15 -15.41 10.55
CA THR A 116 20.59 -15.27 10.79
C THR A 116 21.10 -16.42 11.63
N LYS A 117 22.16 -17.09 11.18
CA LYS A 117 22.85 -18.10 11.98
C LYS A 117 23.79 -17.41 12.96
N VAL A 118 23.45 -17.49 14.24
CA VAL A 118 24.24 -16.91 15.32
C VAL A 118 25.03 -18.00 16.01
N PHE A 119 26.30 -17.74 16.28
CA PHE A 119 27.16 -18.68 17.01
C PHE A 119 26.60 -18.90 18.41
N ALA A 120 26.21 -20.15 18.73
CA ALA A 120 25.52 -20.49 19.97
C ALA A 120 26.44 -21.13 21.02
N GLY A 121 27.60 -21.63 20.60
CA GLY A 121 28.60 -22.21 21.50
C GLY A 121 29.34 -23.37 20.87
N TYR A 122 29.94 -24.19 21.72
CA TYR A 122 30.61 -25.43 21.32
C TYR A 122 29.84 -26.64 21.89
N ASP A 123 29.75 -27.70 21.11
CA ASP A 123 29.17 -28.96 21.57
C ASP A 123 30.11 -29.70 22.54
N HIS A 124 29.67 -30.85 23.04
CA HIS A 124 30.46 -31.73 23.90
C HIS A 124 31.84 -32.10 23.31
N ASN A 125 31.96 -32.12 21.98
CA ASN A 125 33.18 -32.48 21.26
C ASN A 125 34.05 -31.26 20.92
N GLY A 126 33.67 -30.06 21.38
CA GLY A 126 34.38 -28.81 21.07
C GLY A 126 34.11 -28.29 19.65
N GLN A 127 33.08 -28.78 18.95
CA GLN A 127 32.69 -28.28 17.64
C GLN A 127 31.73 -27.09 17.77
N PRO A 128 31.94 -26.00 17.02
CA PRO A 128 31.04 -24.86 17.06
C PRO A 128 29.65 -25.25 16.54
N TYR A 129 28.60 -24.93 17.28
CA TYR A 129 27.22 -25.03 16.80
C TYR A 129 26.57 -23.65 16.78
N TYR A 130 25.60 -23.51 15.87
CA TYR A 130 24.92 -22.27 15.57
C TYR A 130 23.43 -22.43 15.87
N THR A 131 22.79 -21.36 16.33
CA THR A 131 21.34 -21.25 16.44
C THR A 131 20.82 -20.37 15.30
N THR A 132 19.57 -20.57 14.92
CA THR A 132 18.90 -19.68 13.94
C THR A 132 18.09 -18.66 14.71
N GLU A 133 18.42 -17.38 14.53
CA GLU A 133 17.58 -16.26 14.96
C GLU A 133 16.72 -15.81 13.77
N ILE A 134 15.42 -15.63 14.02
CA ILE A 134 14.46 -15.22 13.00
C ILE A 134 14.20 -13.73 13.15
N GLU A 135 14.31 -12.99 12.05
CA GLU A 135 14.00 -11.57 12.00
C GLU A 135 12.56 -11.35 11.52
N TYR A 136 11.83 -10.50 12.25
CA TYR A 136 10.45 -10.13 11.96
C TYR A 136 10.36 -8.62 11.70
N GLU A 137 9.60 -8.24 10.68
CA GLU A 137 9.19 -6.86 10.40
C GLU A 137 7.71 -6.69 10.74
N ASP A 138 7.38 -5.62 11.48
CA ASP A 138 6.00 -5.25 11.78
C ASP A 138 5.35 -4.54 10.60
N VAL A 139 4.47 -5.24 9.89
CA VAL A 139 3.83 -4.75 8.67
C VAL A 139 2.39 -4.31 8.93
N PRO A 140 2.05 -3.02 8.73
CA PRO A 140 0.68 -2.53 8.82
C PRO A 140 -0.23 -3.15 7.76
N CYS A 141 -1.40 -3.62 8.16
CA CYS A 141 -2.32 -4.31 7.28
C CYS A 141 -3.78 -3.94 7.52
N ILE A 142 -4.63 -4.35 6.58
CA ILE A 142 -6.08 -4.21 6.65
C ILE A 142 -6.68 -5.61 6.79
N ILE A 143 -7.37 -5.87 7.88
CA ILE A 143 -8.14 -7.09 8.08
C ILE A 143 -9.60 -6.80 7.77
N ASP A 144 -10.17 -7.59 6.86
CA ASP A 144 -11.56 -7.51 6.41
C ASP A 144 -12.23 -8.88 6.49
N SER A 145 -13.45 -8.93 7.00
CA SER A 145 -14.25 -10.17 6.99
C SER A 145 -15.07 -10.19 5.70
N LYS A 146 -14.56 -10.81 4.63
CA LYS A 146 -15.33 -10.96 3.40
C LYS A 146 -16.54 -11.87 3.65
N TYR A 147 -17.74 -11.31 3.54
CA TYR A 147 -18.98 -12.08 3.38
C TYR A 147 -19.11 -12.53 1.92
N TYR A 148 -18.84 -13.80 1.63
CA TYR A 148 -19.21 -14.40 0.35
C TYR A 148 -20.70 -14.77 0.39
N SER A 149 -21.55 -13.92 -0.17
CA SER A 149 -22.93 -14.27 -0.52
C SER A 149 -22.95 -14.72 -1.97
N SER A 150 -22.80 -16.01 -2.22
CA SER A 150 -23.05 -16.61 -3.53
C SER A 150 -24.57 -16.83 -3.66
N ASN A 151 -25.24 -16.02 -4.49
CA ASN A 151 -26.62 -16.10 -5.03
C ASN A 151 -27.68 -17.06 -4.43
N ASP A 152 -28.86 -16.45 -4.19
CA ASP A 152 -30.24 -16.95 -4.33
C ASP A 152 -30.57 -18.37 -3.80
N ASN A 153 -31.29 -18.39 -2.67
CA ASN A 153 -31.97 -19.53 -2.04
C ASN A 153 -31.14 -20.60 -1.31
N ALA A 154 -29.83 -20.41 -1.16
CA ALA A 154 -29.08 -21.16 -0.16
C ALA A 154 -29.17 -20.45 1.21
N GLN A 155 -29.52 -21.21 2.25
CA GLN A 155 -29.42 -20.82 3.65
C GLN A 155 -28.09 -20.06 3.87
N LEU A 156 -28.17 -18.82 4.36
CA LEU A 156 -27.04 -17.91 4.57
C LEU A 156 -25.81 -18.66 5.14
N PRO A 157 -24.73 -18.88 4.35
CA PRO A 157 -23.51 -19.39 4.94
C PRO A 157 -22.89 -18.25 5.75
N LEU A 158 -22.92 -18.37 7.07
CA LEU A 158 -22.15 -17.51 7.95
C LEU A 158 -20.66 -17.77 7.65
N PRO A 159 -19.86 -16.77 7.27
CA PRO A 159 -18.41 -16.94 7.17
C PRO A 159 -17.84 -16.93 8.60
N GLU A 160 -18.14 -17.96 9.39
CA GLU A 160 -17.53 -18.10 10.71
C GLU A 160 -16.07 -18.49 10.53
N GLY A 161 -15.20 -17.49 10.48
CA GLY A 161 -13.77 -17.66 10.65
C GLY A 161 -12.90 -17.46 9.41
N LYS A 162 -13.39 -16.95 8.28
CA LYS A 162 -12.52 -16.51 7.19
C LYS A 162 -12.27 -15.00 7.25
N LEU A 163 -11.01 -14.59 7.12
CA LEU A 163 -10.61 -13.19 7.04
C LEU A 163 -9.70 -12.98 5.83
N SER A 164 -9.80 -11.81 5.22
CA SER A 164 -8.86 -11.31 4.23
C SER A 164 -7.93 -10.31 4.88
N VAL A 165 -6.63 -10.53 4.78
CA VAL A 165 -5.60 -9.62 5.28
C VAL A 165 -4.89 -9.00 4.07
N TYR A 166 -5.05 -7.70 3.88
CA TYR A 166 -4.35 -6.95 2.83
C TYR A 166 -3.12 -6.28 3.41
N THR A 167 -1.97 -6.51 2.80
CA THR A 167 -0.70 -5.94 3.25
C THR A 167 0.20 -5.61 2.07
N LYS A 168 1.23 -4.77 2.29
CA LYS A 168 2.25 -4.50 1.28
C LYS A 168 2.95 -5.81 0.92
N TYR A 169 3.26 -5.98 -0.36
CA TYR A 169 4.16 -7.06 -0.77
C TYR A 169 5.55 -6.79 -0.21
N VAL A 170 6.10 -7.76 0.52
CA VAL A 170 7.47 -7.72 1.02
C VAL A 170 8.25 -8.79 0.26
N PRO A 171 9.21 -8.41 -0.62
CA PRO A 171 10.09 -9.35 -1.28
C PRO A 171 10.79 -10.24 -0.26
N ASP A 172 10.96 -11.52 -0.59
CA ASP A 172 11.60 -12.53 0.27
C ASP A 172 10.92 -12.77 1.62
N SER A 173 9.72 -12.20 1.84
CA SER A 173 8.91 -12.55 2.99
C SER A 173 8.53 -14.02 2.95
N ASN A 174 8.62 -14.66 4.11
CA ASN A 174 8.35 -16.09 4.22
C ASN A 174 6.88 -16.39 4.53
N ILE A 175 5.96 -15.55 4.03
CA ILE A 175 4.53 -15.76 4.22
C ILE A 175 4.11 -16.96 3.37
N GLN A 176 3.69 -18.03 4.03
CA GLN A 176 3.34 -19.28 3.35
C GLN A 176 1.98 -19.82 3.80
N THR A 177 1.38 -20.66 2.96
CA THR A 177 0.20 -21.42 3.35
C THR A 177 0.53 -22.32 4.55
N ASN A 178 -0.47 -22.51 5.42
CA ASN A 178 -0.34 -23.18 6.72
C ASN A 178 0.42 -22.42 7.81
N GLU A 179 0.91 -21.21 7.55
CA GLU A 179 1.44 -20.35 8.61
C GLU A 179 0.32 -19.90 9.57
N GLU A 180 0.65 -19.79 10.85
CA GLU A 180 -0.31 -19.43 11.89
C GLU A 180 -0.12 -17.98 12.35
N TYR A 181 -1.23 -17.24 12.37
CA TYR A 181 -1.28 -15.88 12.92
C TYR A 181 -2.29 -15.82 14.07
N VAL A 182 -1.95 -15.03 15.10
CA VAL A 182 -2.90 -14.68 16.16
C VAL A 182 -3.51 -13.33 15.81
N LEU A 183 -4.80 -13.33 15.43
CA LEU A 183 -5.55 -12.13 15.07
C LEU A 183 -6.73 -11.99 16.04
N TYR A 184 -6.83 -10.85 16.72
CA TYR A 184 -7.89 -10.58 17.71
C TYR A 184 -8.05 -11.72 18.74
N GLU A 185 -6.93 -12.15 19.34
CA GLU A 185 -6.86 -13.22 20.36
C GLU A 185 -7.31 -14.61 19.87
N LYS A 186 -7.46 -14.79 18.55
CA LYS A 186 -7.85 -16.07 17.94
C LYS A 186 -6.76 -16.53 16.98
N ARG A 187 -6.58 -17.85 16.89
CA ARG A 187 -5.65 -18.48 15.96
C ARG A 187 -6.28 -18.61 14.58
N TYR A 188 -5.54 -18.18 13.58
CA TYR A 188 -5.88 -18.35 12.17
C TYR A 188 -4.71 -19.01 11.44
N ILE A 189 -5.04 -19.76 10.40
CA ILE A 189 -4.08 -20.40 9.50
C ILE A 189 -4.21 -19.79 8.12
N VAL A 190 -3.10 -19.53 7.44
CA VAL A 190 -3.09 -19.07 6.05
C VAL A 190 -3.61 -20.18 5.15
N ALA A 191 -4.77 -19.95 4.53
CA ALA A 191 -5.38 -20.86 3.59
C ALA A 191 -4.90 -20.61 2.16
N ASP A 192 -4.75 -19.33 1.79
CA ASP A 192 -4.34 -18.94 0.45
C ASP A 192 -3.68 -17.55 0.44
N ILE A 193 -2.91 -17.25 -0.59
CA ILE A 193 -2.28 -15.94 -0.79
C ILE A 193 -2.47 -15.52 -2.25
N ASP A 194 -3.19 -14.42 -2.44
CA ASP A 194 -3.44 -13.81 -3.74
C ASP A 194 -2.42 -12.69 -4.02
N TYR A 195 -1.64 -12.89 -5.08
CA TYR A 195 -0.62 -11.98 -5.58
C TYR A 195 -1.05 -11.20 -6.84
N THR A 196 -2.32 -11.30 -7.26
CA THR A 196 -2.82 -10.68 -8.51
C THR A 196 -2.65 -9.16 -8.56
N LYS A 197 -2.51 -8.51 -7.41
CA LYS A 197 -2.27 -7.07 -7.27
C LYS A 197 -0.79 -6.70 -7.09
N VAL A 198 0.13 -7.64 -7.33
CA VAL A 198 1.58 -7.42 -7.33
C VAL A 198 2.07 -7.35 -8.78
N ILE A 199 2.62 -6.21 -9.17
CA ILE A 199 3.16 -5.97 -10.51
C ILE A 199 4.63 -5.57 -10.36
N ASN A 200 5.53 -6.28 -11.03
CA ASN A 200 6.98 -6.04 -10.98
C ASN A 200 7.57 -6.01 -9.55
N GLY A 201 7.06 -6.86 -8.65
CA GLY A 201 7.55 -6.95 -7.27
C GLY A 201 7.09 -5.80 -6.36
N VAL A 202 6.06 -5.05 -6.76
CA VAL A 202 5.45 -3.98 -5.97
C VAL A 202 3.94 -4.14 -6.00
N GLY A 203 3.28 -3.97 -4.85
CA GLY A 203 1.83 -4.06 -4.79
C GLY A 203 1.29 -4.45 -3.42
N VAL A 204 0.01 -4.83 -3.44
CA VAL A 204 -0.70 -5.36 -2.27
C VAL A 204 -0.90 -6.85 -2.48
N ILE A 205 -0.70 -7.65 -1.43
CA ILE A 205 -1.13 -9.05 -1.39
C ILE A 205 -2.39 -9.19 -0.54
N GLU A 206 -3.23 -10.17 -0.87
CA GLU A 206 -4.33 -10.60 -0.02
C GLU A 206 -4.02 -11.98 0.55
N ILE A 207 -3.89 -12.07 1.87
CA ILE A 207 -3.72 -13.32 2.60
C ILE A 207 -5.10 -13.74 3.11
N ILE A 208 -5.58 -14.89 2.65
CA ILE A 208 -6.84 -15.47 3.10
C ILE A 208 -6.51 -16.39 4.27
N VAL A 209 -7.08 -16.09 5.44
CA VAL A 209 -6.84 -16.86 6.65
C VAL A 209 -8.13 -17.46 7.18
N GLU A 210 -8.04 -18.66 7.75
CA GLU A 210 -9.16 -19.42 8.30
C GLU A 210 -8.95 -19.69 9.79
N ARG A 211 -10.02 -19.59 10.58
CA ARG A 211 -9.96 -19.76 12.03
C ARG A 211 -9.62 -21.22 12.34
N LYS A 212 -8.55 -21.41 13.10
CA LYS A 212 -8.22 -22.72 13.66
C LYS A 212 -9.14 -22.96 14.84
N VAL A 213 -10.07 -23.90 14.68
CA VAL A 213 -10.92 -24.37 15.79
C VAL A 213 -10.10 -25.41 16.53
N ASP A 214 -9.74 -25.11 17.78
CA ASP A 214 -9.16 -26.11 18.65
C ASP A 214 -10.21 -27.20 18.89
N LYS A 215 -9.93 -28.42 18.44
CA LYS A 215 -10.75 -29.56 18.82
C LYS A 215 -10.46 -29.84 20.29
N GLU A 216 -11.43 -29.55 21.15
CA GLU A 216 -11.49 -30.10 22.52
C GLU A 216 -11.65 -31.63 22.48
#